data_AF-A0A7C4SCE5-F1
#
_entry.id   AF-A0A7C4SCE5-F1
#
_cell.length_a   1.000
_cell.length_b   1.000
_cell.length_c   1.000
_cell.angle_alpha   90.00
_cell.angle_beta   90.00
_cell.angle_gamma   90.00
#
_symmetry.space_group_name_H-M   'P 1'
#
loop_
_entity.id
_entity.type
_entity.pdbx_description
1 polymer ?
#
loop_
_entity_poly.entity_id
_entity_poly.type
_entity_poly.pdbx_seq_one_letter_code
_entity_poly.pdbx_strand_id
1 'polypeptide(L)'
;MISENPIAEFRKECAALLGEALGKVLPDKVPEHLVFEKPPVMEFGQLASSICFELAKRFSEKPIAIAERLVENMDRSKFRLVREVAAAGGGYINFYVDFAKFSAITIESVRHLDESYGFLKADKPLRVIVEHTSVNPLHPIHIGQARNPVLGDSLARMLALRGHR
;
A
#
# COMPACT_ATOMS: atom_id res chain seq x y z
N MET A 1 -7.76 3.62 18.50
CA MET A 1 -6.55 2.79 18.27
C MET A 1 -5.65 3.63 17.38
N ILE A 2 -4.39 3.86 17.74
CA ILE A 2 -3.48 4.70 16.94
C ILE A 2 -2.77 3.83 15.91
N SER A 3 -2.65 4.34 14.69
CA SER A 3 -1.97 3.69 13.57
C SER A 3 -0.95 4.63 12.96
N GLU A 4 0.29 4.19 12.85
CA GLU A 4 1.33 4.94 12.13
C GLU A 4 1.06 4.96 10.61
N ASN A 5 0.30 3.97 10.10
CA ASN A 5 -0.02 3.85 8.69
C ASN A 5 -1.39 3.19 8.45
N PRO A 6 -2.49 3.96 8.52
CA PRO A 6 -3.84 3.44 8.31
C PRO A 6 -4.05 2.75 6.96
N ILE A 7 -3.41 3.25 5.89
CA ILE A 7 -3.54 2.65 4.55
C ILE A 7 -2.81 1.30 4.46
N ALA A 8 -1.69 1.13 5.17
CA ALA A 8 -1.04 -0.17 5.27
C ALA A 8 -1.88 -1.17 6.08
N GLU A 9 -2.55 -0.74 7.15
CA GLU A 9 -3.51 -1.58 7.86
C GLU A 9 -4.63 -2.05 6.94
N PHE A 10 -5.24 -1.14 6.19
CA PHE A 10 -6.29 -1.49 5.21
C PHE A 10 -5.78 -2.49 4.16
N ARG A 11 -4.59 -2.26 3.60
CA ARG A 11 -3.95 -3.20 2.66
C ARG A 11 -3.71 -4.57 3.29
N LYS A 12 -3.28 -4.61 4.55
CA LYS A 12 -3.04 -5.86 5.30
C LYS A 12 -4.34 -6.61 5.54
N GLU A 13 -5.42 -5.92 5.92
CA GLU A 13 -6.75 -6.54 6.06
C GLU A 13 -7.24 -7.11 4.72
N CYS A 14 -7.09 -6.39 3.61
CA CYS A 14 -7.45 -6.88 2.28
C CYS A 14 -6.61 -8.11 1.87
N ALA A 15 -5.31 -8.10 2.15
CA ALA A 15 -4.41 -9.22 1.88
C ALA A 15 -4.78 -10.46 2.71
N ALA A 16 -5.08 -10.30 4.00
CA ALA A 16 -5.51 -11.39 4.85
C ALA A 16 -6.86 -11.96 4.40
N LEU A 17 -7.83 -11.10 4.09
CA LEU A 17 -9.15 -11.51 3.60
C LEU A 17 -9.06 -12.29 2.29
N LEU A 18 -8.27 -11.80 1.33
CA LEU A 18 -8.05 -12.48 0.06
C LEU A 18 -7.26 -13.79 0.25
N GLY A 19 -6.26 -13.80 1.13
CA GLY A 19 -5.49 -15.00 1.48
C GLY A 19 -6.36 -16.08 2.12
N GLU A 20 -7.25 -15.73 3.05
CA GLU A 20 -8.21 -16.66 3.66
C GLU A 20 -9.17 -17.26 2.62
N ALA A 21 -9.71 -16.44 1.70
CA ALA A 21 -10.57 -16.92 0.64
C ALA A 21 -9.82 -17.83 -0.35
N LEU A 22 -8.59 -17.46 -0.72
CA LEU A 22 -7.73 -18.28 -1.58
C LEU A 22 -7.38 -19.62 -0.93
N GLY A 23 -7.09 -19.65 0.38
CA GLY A 23 -6.80 -20.91 1.09
C GLY A 23 -7.97 -21.89 1.10
N LYS A 24 -9.22 -21.39 1.13
CA LYS A 24 -10.42 -22.23 1.03
C LYS A 24 -10.63 -22.81 -0.36
N VAL A 25 -10.34 -22.03 -1.41
CA VAL A 25 -10.55 -22.44 -2.81
C VAL A 25 -9.36 -23.24 -3.34
N LEU A 26 -8.14 -22.94 -2.89
CA LEU A 26 -6.86 -23.47 -3.38
C LEU A 26 -5.89 -23.82 -2.22
N PRO A 27 -6.15 -24.93 -1.48
CA PRO A 27 -5.34 -25.33 -0.33
C PRO A 27 -3.85 -25.55 -0.67
N ASP A 28 -3.55 -26.02 -1.88
CA ASP A 28 -2.20 -26.48 -2.23
C ASP A 28 -1.28 -25.39 -2.81
N LYS A 29 -1.78 -24.16 -3.07
CA LYS A 29 -0.98 -23.14 -3.79
C LYS A 29 -1.53 -21.72 -3.65
N VAL A 30 -1.50 -21.17 -2.45
CA VAL A 30 -1.72 -19.72 -2.23
C VAL A 30 -0.46 -18.97 -2.71
N PRO A 31 -0.59 -17.92 -3.54
CA PRO A 31 0.54 -17.07 -3.92
C PRO A 31 1.23 -16.48 -2.68
N GLU A 32 2.56 -16.51 -2.64
CA GLU A 32 3.33 -15.93 -1.53
C GLU A 32 3.16 -14.40 -1.42
N HIS A 33 2.85 -13.74 -2.54
CA HIS A 33 2.68 -12.30 -2.60
C HIS A 33 1.40 -11.93 -3.34
N LEU A 34 0.50 -11.23 -2.63
CA LEU A 34 -0.71 -10.67 -3.20
C LEU A 34 -0.43 -9.22 -3.62
N VAL A 35 -0.58 -8.96 -4.91
CA VAL A 35 -0.41 -7.62 -5.48
C VAL A 35 -1.75 -6.89 -5.47
N PHE A 36 -1.72 -5.65 -5.00
CA PHE A 36 -2.87 -4.75 -4.98
C PHE A 36 -2.55 -3.45 -5.71
N GLU A 37 -3.43 -3.10 -6.63
CA GLU A 37 -3.30 -1.92 -7.49
C GLU A 37 -4.32 -0.85 -7.06
N LYS A 38 -4.04 0.41 -7.43
CA LYS A 38 -5.02 1.48 -7.30
C LYS A 38 -5.97 1.43 -8.51
N PRO A 39 -7.29 1.31 -8.33
CA PRO A 39 -8.23 1.32 -9.43
C PRO A 39 -8.19 2.66 -10.22
N PRO A 40 -8.55 2.65 -11.51
CA PRO A 40 -8.48 3.85 -12.35
C PRO A 40 -9.49 4.93 -11.94
N VAL A 41 -10.62 4.52 -11.34
CA VAL A 41 -11.70 5.41 -10.87
C VAL A 41 -12.16 4.97 -9.47
N MET A 42 -12.68 5.90 -8.67
CA MET A 42 -12.98 5.66 -7.25
C MET A 42 -14.19 4.74 -7.02
N GLU A 43 -15.08 4.63 -8.00
CA GLU A 43 -16.24 3.74 -8.02
C GLU A 43 -15.83 2.26 -7.94
N PHE A 44 -14.60 1.95 -8.36
CA PHE A 44 -14.01 0.61 -8.27
C PHE A 44 -13.27 0.37 -6.95
N GLY A 45 -13.48 1.23 -5.95
CA GLY A 45 -12.92 1.07 -4.61
C GLY A 45 -11.52 1.66 -4.47
N GLN A 46 -10.87 1.33 -3.36
CA GLN A 46 -9.57 1.89 -2.98
C GLN A 46 -8.41 0.97 -3.38
N LEU A 47 -8.67 -0.34 -3.50
CA LEU A 47 -7.72 -1.33 -3.96
C LEU A 47 -8.41 -2.31 -4.92
N ALA A 48 -7.66 -2.79 -5.90
CA ALA A 48 -8.07 -3.89 -6.75
C ALA A 48 -7.01 -4.99 -6.76
N SER A 49 -7.44 -6.24 -6.93
CA SER A 49 -6.56 -7.37 -7.22
C SER A 49 -6.94 -8.00 -8.56
N SER A 50 -5.94 -8.27 -9.38
CA SER A 50 -6.04 -8.93 -10.69
C SER A 50 -5.74 -10.44 -10.62
N ILE A 51 -5.59 -11.01 -9.42
CA ILE A 51 -5.15 -12.39 -9.22
C ILE A 51 -5.99 -13.42 -9.99
N CYS A 52 -7.29 -13.17 -10.16
CA CYS A 52 -8.18 -14.08 -10.86
C CYS A 52 -7.82 -14.28 -12.34
N PHE A 53 -7.16 -13.32 -13.00
CA PHE A 53 -6.67 -13.49 -14.38
C PHE A 53 -5.54 -14.50 -14.47
N GLU A 54 -4.68 -14.56 -13.46
CA GLU A 54 -3.62 -15.57 -13.37
C GLU A 54 -4.21 -16.94 -13.05
N LEU A 55 -5.16 -17.00 -12.11
CA LEU A 55 -5.86 -18.23 -11.75
C LEU A 55 -6.70 -18.78 -12.91
N ALA A 56 -7.34 -17.93 -13.70
CA ALA A 56 -8.13 -18.32 -14.87
C ALA A 56 -7.35 -19.17 -15.87
N LYS A 57 -6.10 -18.77 -16.17
CA LYS A 57 -5.21 -19.55 -17.05
C LYS A 57 -4.90 -20.94 -16.50
N ARG A 58 -4.91 -21.08 -15.17
CA ARG A 58 -4.58 -22.33 -14.49
C ARG A 58 -5.77 -23.27 -14.35
N PHE A 59 -6.96 -22.74 -14.07
CA PHE A 59 -8.18 -23.55 -13.92
C PHE A 59 -8.96 -23.71 -15.22
N SER A 60 -8.55 -23.04 -16.31
CA SER A 60 -9.32 -22.95 -17.55
C SER A 60 -10.75 -22.45 -17.31
N GLU A 61 -10.93 -21.60 -16.30
CA GLU A 61 -12.20 -20.98 -15.91
C GLU A 61 -12.19 -19.50 -16.30
N LYS A 62 -13.38 -18.89 -16.44
CA LYS A 62 -13.48 -17.44 -16.68
C LYS A 62 -13.00 -16.68 -15.43
N PRO A 63 -12.14 -15.64 -15.56
CA PRO A 63 -11.62 -14.91 -14.39
C PRO A 63 -12.73 -14.30 -13.52
N ILE A 64 -13.82 -13.83 -14.13
CA ILE A 64 -14.98 -13.31 -13.40
C ILE A 64 -15.65 -14.35 -12.50
N ALA A 65 -15.78 -15.60 -12.96
CA ALA A 65 -16.37 -16.68 -12.15
C ALA A 65 -15.49 -17.02 -10.94
N ILE A 66 -14.17 -16.94 -11.09
CA ILE A 66 -13.22 -17.10 -9.97
C ILE A 66 -13.36 -15.95 -8.98
N ALA A 67 -13.47 -14.71 -9.48
CA ALA A 67 -13.64 -13.53 -8.64
C ALA A 67 -14.93 -13.60 -7.81
N GLU A 68 -16.06 -13.95 -8.43
CA GLU A 68 -17.35 -14.13 -7.77
C GLU A 68 -17.27 -15.20 -6.67
N ARG A 69 -16.74 -16.39 -7.01
CA ARG A 69 -16.55 -17.48 -6.06
C ARG A 69 -15.67 -17.08 -4.87
N LEU A 70 -14.60 -16.31 -5.11
CA LEU A 70 -13.74 -15.83 -4.02
C LEU A 70 -14.48 -14.85 -3.12
N VAL A 71 -15.19 -13.88 -3.70
CA VAL A 71 -15.95 -12.87 -2.94
C VAL A 71 -17.06 -13.51 -2.11
N GLU A 72 -17.75 -14.52 -2.62
CA GLU A 72 -18.77 -15.26 -1.86
C GLU A 72 -18.20 -15.97 -0.62
N ASN A 73 -16.93 -16.38 -0.67
CA ASN A 73 -16.26 -17.11 0.42
C ASN A 73 -15.50 -16.20 1.40
N MET A 74 -15.51 -14.89 1.17
CA MET A 74 -14.85 -13.89 2.01
C MET A 74 -15.71 -13.56 3.24
N ASP A 75 -15.22 -13.96 4.41
CA ASP A 75 -15.79 -13.52 5.68
C ASP A 75 -15.09 -12.24 6.14
N ARG A 76 -15.82 -11.13 6.06
CA ARG A 76 -15.29 -9.82 6.42
C ARG A 76 -15.46 -9.46 7.90
N SER A 77 -16.17 -10.29 8.68
CA SER A 77 -16.57 -9.95 10.06
C SER A 77 -15.39 -9.62 10.98
N LYS A 78 -14.21 -10.18 10.68
CA LYS A 78 -12.95 -9.96 11.41
C LYS A 78 -12.19 -8.70 10.99
N PHE A 79 -12.57 -8.07 9.88
CA PHE A 79 -11.84 -6.96 9.27
C PHE A 79 -12.60 -5.66 9.47
N ARG A 80 -11.94 -4.71 10.15
CA ARG A 80 -12.53 -3.47 10.62
C ARG A 80 -12.69 -2.45 9.49
N LEU A 81 -11.65 -2.33 8.66
CA LEU A 81 -11.48 -1.27 7.67
C LEU A 81 -12.06 -1.65 6.31
N VAL A 82 -12.41 -2.92 6.07
CA VAL A 82 -13.02 -3.38 4.82
C VAL A 82 -14.54 -3.24 4.89
N ARG A 83 -15.09 -2.23 4.21
CA ARG A 83 -16.56 -2.02 4.11
C ARG A 83 -17.20 -2.98 3.12
N GLU A 84 -16.53 -3.27 2.02
CA GLU A 84 -17.10 -4.04 0.92
C GLU A 84 -16.01 -4.66 0.07
N VAL A 85 -16.34 -5.80 -0.54
CA VAL A 85 -15.52 -6.41 -1.59
C VAL A 85 -16.47 -6.83 -2.70
N ALA A 86 -16.11 -6.55 -3.94
CA ALA A 86 -16.94 -6.87 -5.10
C ALA A 86 -16.10 -7.46 -6.24
N ALA A 87 -16.64 -8.48 -6.90
CA ALA A 87 -16.13 -8.93 -8.17
C ALA A 87 -16.55 -7.91 -9.25
N ALA A 88 -15.62 -7.50 -10.09
CA ALA A 88 -15.86 -6.44 -11.06
C ALA A 88 -15.13 -6.66 -12.39
N GLY A 89 -15.68 -6.05 -13.44
CA GLY A 89 -15.13 -6.08 -14.80
C GLY A 89 -14.96 -7.51 -15.31
N GLY A 90 -13.78 -7.81 -15.86
CA GLY A 90 -13.45 -9.13 -16.40
C GLY A 90 -12.95 -10.16 -15.38
N GLY A 91 -12.83 -9.80 -14.10
CA GLY A 91 -12.24 -10.64 -13.05
C GLY A 91 -11.36 -9.91 -12.03
N TYR A 92 -11.57 -8.62 -11.81
CA TYR A 92 -10.95 -7.93 -10.69
C TYR A 92 -11.72 -8.20 -9.40
N ILE A 93 -11.01 -8.19 -8.28
CA ILE A 93 -11.62 -8.11 -6.94
C ILE A 93 -11.33 -6.70 -6.39
N ASN A 94 -12.38 -5.92 -6.23
CA ASN A 94 -12.32 -4.55 -5.74
C ASN A 94 -12.62 -4.50 -4.24
N PHE A 95 -11.85 -3.72 -3.49
CA PHE A 95 -11.98 -3.55 -2.05
C PHE A 95 -12.32 -2.09 -1.72
N TYR A 96 -13.34 -1.92 -0.89
CA TYR A 96 -13.85 -0.63 -0.47
C TYR A 96 -13.58 -0.42 1.01
N VAL A 97 -13.03 0.74 1.33
CA VAL A 97 -12.71 1.09 2.72
C VAL A 97 -13.95 1.57 3.48
N ASP A 98 -14.02 1.25 4.77
CA ASP A 98 -14.94 1.90 5.70
C ASP A 98 -14.39 3.28 6.04
N PHE A 99 -14.83 4.29 5.29
CA PHE A 99 -14.37 5.66 5.44
C PHE A 99 -14.61 6.22 6.84
N ALA A 100 -15.68 5.83 7.52
CA ALA A 100 -15.96 6.32 8.87
C ALA A 100 -14.89 5.84 9.84
N LYS A 101 -14.59 4.54 9.83
CA LYS A 101 -13.54 3.97 10.70
C LYS A 101 -12.15 4.40 10.27
N PHE A 102 -11.88 4.44 8.97
CA PHE A 102 -10.58 4.81 8.41
C PHE A 102 -10.24 6.28 8.69
N SER A 103 -11.18 7.20 8.50
CA SER A 103 -10.97 8.62 8.80
C SER A 103 -10.79 8.86 10.29
N ALA A 104 -11.59 8.20 11.15
CA ALA A 104 -11.47 8.30 12.60
C ALA A 104 -10.06 7.88 13.07
N ILE A 105 -9.59 6.69 12.68
CA ILE A 105 -8.23 6.24 13.06
C ILE A 105 -7.16 7.17 12.49
N THR A 106 -7.32 7.64 11.26
CA THR A 106 -6.33 8.52 10.63
C THR A 106 -6.21 9.84 11.40
N ILE A 107 -7.34 10.51 11.69
CA ILE A 107 -7.34 11.79 12.39
C ILE A 107 -6.84 11.63 13.83
N GLU A 108 -7.25 10.58 14.54
CA GLU A 108 -6.73 10.26 15.88
C GLU A 108 -5.21 10.06 15.85
N SER A 109 -4.71 9.34 14.84
CA SER A 109 -3.28 9.06 14.70
C SER A 109 -2.47 10.30 14.36
N VAL A 110 -2.97 11.16 13.47
CA VAL A 110 -2.35 12.46 13.16
C VAL A 110 -2.27 13.31 14.43
N ARG A 111 -3.35 13.41 15.20
CA ARG A 111 -3.36 14.21 16.44
C ARG A 111 -2.43 13.66 17.52
N HIS A 112 -2.27 12.34 17.58
CA HIS A 112 -1.43 11.70 18.58
C HIS A 112 0.06 11.74 18.21
N LEU A 113 0.39 11.49 16.94
CA LEU A 113 1.76 11.44 16.44
C LEU A 113 2.32 12.84 16.13
N ASP A 114 1.44 13.82 15.88
CA ASP A 114 1.78 15.22 15.62
C ASP A 114 2.89 15.37 14.57
N GLU A 115 4.01 16.01 14.88
CA GLU A 115 5.13 16.21 13.96
C GLU A 115 5.76 14.91 13.45
N SER A 116 5.54 13.77 14.13
CA SER A 116 6.05 12.47 13.72
C SER A 116 5.15 11.72 12.74
N TYR A 117 3.92 12.20 12.50
CA TYR A 117 2.99 11.54 11.61
C TYR A 117 3.56 11.44 10.18
N GLY A 118 3.47 10.24 9.59
CA GLY A 118 4.01 9.97 8.25
C GLY A 118 5.50 9.63 8.22
N PHE A 119 6.22 9.77 9.33
CA PHE A 119 7.63 9.37 9.43
C PHE A 119 7.77 7.91 9.86
N LEU A 120 7.44 7.01 8.93
CA LEU A 120 7.60 5.57 9.13
C LEU A 120 9.08 5.21 9.23
N LYS A 121 9.50 4.71 10.38
CA LYS A 121 10.87 4.22 10.56
C LYS A 121 11.11 2.97 9.71
N ALA A 122 12.34 2.80 9.25
CA ALA A 122 12.77 1.56 8.62
C ALA A 122 12.93 0.47 9.68
N ASP A 123 12.47 -0.75 9.39
CA ASP A 123 12.67 -1.92 10.28
C ASP A 123 14.14 -2.18 10.56
N LYS A 124 15.01 -1.85 9.59
CA LYS A 124 16.45 -1.97 9.67
C LYS A 124 17.11 -0.66 9.24
N PRO A 125 17.48 0.21 10.19
CA PRO A 125 18.31 1.37 9.93
C PRO A 125 19.61 1.01 9.22
N LEU A 126 20.07 1.90 8.34
CA LEU A 126 21.29 1.72 7.54
C LEU A 126 22.15 2.97 7.69
N ARG A 127 23.45 2.82 7.43
CA ARG A 127 24.36 3.95 7.23
C ARG A 127 24.34 4.35 5.76
N VAL A 128 23.90 5.56 5.44
CA VAL A 128 23.74 6.07 4.07
C VAL A 128 24.53 7.35 3.89
N ILE A 129 25.45 7.35 2.93
CA ILE A 129 26.18 8.56 2.54
C ILE A 129 25.41 9.24 1.42
N VAL A 130 24.98 10.48 1.64
CA VAL A 130 24.37 11.34 0.61
C VAL A 130 25.39 12.39 0.22
N GLU A 131 26.08 12.19 -0.89
CA GLU A 131 26.95 13.22 -1.48
C GLU A 131 26.11 14.12 -2.40
N HIS A 132 26.16 15.42 -2.17
CA HIS A 132 25.46 16.40 -2.99
C HIS A 132 26.20 17.74 -3.03
N THR A 133 25.70 18.66 -3.84
CA THR A 133 26.36 19.93 -4.16
C THR A 133 27.62 19.73 -4.99
N SER A 134 28.72 19.24 -4.40
CA SER A 134 30.02 18.95 -5.03
C SER A 134 30.41 19.90 -6.18
N VAL A 135 30.11 21.19 -6.03
CA VAL A 135 30.38 22.21 -7.05
C VAL A 135 31.83 22.66 -6.93
N ASN A 136 32.49 22.87 -8.06
CA ASN A 136 33.84 23.42 -8.09
C ASN A 136 33.86 24.85 -7.49
N PRO A 137 34.71 25.15 -6.49
CA PRO A 137 34.73 26.45 -5.79
C PRO A 137 35.27 27.62 -6.61
N LEU A 138 35.54 27.46 -7.91
CA LEU A 138 36.06 28.52 -8.78
C LEU A 138 35.03 29.62 -9.12
N HIS A 139 33.73 29.30 -9.05
CA HIS A 139 32.66 30.22 -9.45
C HIS A 139 31.49 30.22 -8.47
N PRO A 140 30.73 31.33 -8.37
CA PRO A 140 29.51 31.38 -7.57
C PRO A 140 28.49 30.32 -8.01
N ILE A 141 27.74 29.79 -7.05
CA ILE A 141 26.65 28.84 -7.32
C ILE A 141 25.51 29.57 -8.05
N HIS A 142 25.09 29.05 -9.20
CA HIS A 142 23.92 29.55 -9.93
C HIS A 142 22.71 28.61 -9.78
N ILE A 143 21.53 29.05 -10.25
CA ILE A 143 20.26 28.30 -10.08
C ILE A 143 20.30 26.87 -10.64
N GLY A 144 21.06 26.64 -11.72
CA GLY A 144 21.25 25.31 -12.30
C GLY A 144 22.00 24.36 -11.37
N GLN A 145 22.98 24.88 -10.61
CA GLN A 145 23.71 24.13 -9.60
C GLN A 145 22.92 23.99 -8.29
N ALA A 146 22.05 24.94 -7.95
CA ALA A 146 21.23 24.93 -6.73
C ALA A 146 20.26 23.74 -6.64
N ARG A 147 19.91 23.12 -7.77
CA ARG A 147 19.10 21.90 -7.79
C ARG A 147 19.72 20.75 -7.00
N ASN A 148 21.03 20.55 -7.11
CA ASN A 148 21.74 19.44 -6.47
C ASN A 148 21.71 19.56 -4.93
N PRO A 149 22.12 20.70 -4.31
CA PRO A 149 21.97 20.94 -2.88
C PRO A 149 20.55 20.70 -2.35
N VAL A 150 19.52 21.19 -3.04
CA VAL A 150 18.12 21.05 -2.58
C VAL A 150 17.67 19.59 -2.61
N LEU A 151 17.97 18.86 -3.68
CA LEU A 151 17.61 17.44 -3.77
C LEU A 151 18.38 16.59 -2.75
N GLY A 152 19.68 16.84 -2.61
CA GLY A 152 20.54 16.13 -1.68
C GLY A 152 20.15 16.35 -0.22
N ASP A 153 19.94 17.60 0.20
CA ASP A 153 19.50 17.94 1.55
C ASP A 153 18.10 17.36 1.84
N SER A 154 17.17 17.44 0.88
CA SER A 154 15.84 16.85 1.01
C SER A 154 15.91 15.33 1.20
N LEU A 155 16.73 14.63 0.42
CA LEU A 155 16.93 13.19 0.54
C LEU A 155 17.57 12.83 1.88
N ALA A 156 18.60 13.57 2.32
CA ALA A 156 19.25 13.36 3.61
C ALA A 156 18.26 13.51 4.77
N ARG A 157 17.40 14.54 4.74
CA ARG A 157 16.32 14.73 5.73
C ARG A 157 15.33 13.58 5.72
N MET A 158 14.87 13.14 4.54
CA MET A 158 13.94 12.01 4.43
C MET A 158 14.53 10.71 4.99
N LEU A 159 15.81 10.43 4.70
CA LEU A 159 16.51 9.25 5.21
C LEU A 159 16.67 9.31 6.74
N ALA A 160 17.05 10.47 7.29
CA ALA A 160 17.14 10.68 8.73
C ALA A 160 15.78 10.52 9.43
N LEU A 161 14.70 11.05 8.84
CA LEU A 161 13.34 10.89 9.36
C LEU A 161 12.89 9.42 9.34
N ARG A 162 13.33 8.62 8.36
CA ARG A 162 13.16 7.16 8.34
C ARG A 162 14.06 6.41 9.33
N GLY A 163 14.96 7.11 10.03
CA GLY A 163 15.86 6.53 11.04
C GLY A 163 17.18 6.01 10.49
N HIS A 164 17.52 6.27 9.23
CA HIS A 164 18.86 5.99 8.70
C HIS A 164 19.88 7.00 9.24
N ARG A 165 21.16 6.62 9.22
CA ARG A 165 22.29 7.43 9.70
C ARG A 165 23.22 7.84 8.58
#